data_AF-A0A8B7ZYP4-F1
#
_entry.id   AF-A0A8B7ZYP4-F1
#
_cell.length_a   1.000
_cell.length_b   1.000
_cell.length_c   1.000
_cell.angle_alpha   90.00
_cell.angle_beta   90.00
_cell.angle_gamma   90.00
#
_symmetry.space_group_name_H-M   'P 1'
#
loop_
_entity.id
_entity.type
_entity.pdbx_description
1 polymer ?
#
loop_
_entity_poly.entity_id
_entity_poly.type
_entity_poly.pdbx_seq_one_letter_code
_entity_poly.pdbx_strand_id
1 'polypeptide(L)'
;MDIASSKPVRGDQLITTDGSLWETADVIDTVGTADDVGVHDPFVGILVASIALCVLVILMLVITCCWQLGKHCSQRGESMPLGQAKLKRESTFISHEDHACGEFSISPKVFWEELKLDELALDDDEMKDKIREILIPRNKLSIHKLIGEGQYAQVHFGTMVSPSFSCEQKVAVKIMKEHWTDQARNLIEEGLLTLGLNHPNILAIIGISLEYTHTKQIRPLVVMPFLENRDLNSFLKNVRLAQNQELSLSWRVDMMIQIATGMEYIANNGIIHRDLATRNCMLDDNYVVKVADFGLARRIFDNECYKMRIRQSISCCLPVKWVAIEGLNDSIFTSRSDVWSFGVTMWEIATHAKIPYPGLENFKVLEYLEQGRRLRQPDGCPKTLYGLMYTCWHRDPIMRPSFGYVKEQLEALKETVSAADNSGSATMARQQHEAAIQQKNPLYHNAWV
;
A
#
# COMPACT_ATOMS: atom_id res chain seq x y z
N MET A 1 33.49 13.03 -74.66
CA MET A 1 33.67 11.80 -73.85
C MET A 1 32.71 11.88 -72.67
N ASP A 2 31.43 12.11 -72.88
CA ASP A 2 30.38 11.31 -73.55
C ASP A 2 29.55 10.60 -72.47
N ILE A 3 28.41 11.19 -72.07
CA ILE A 3 27.04 10.99 -72.62
C ILE A 3 26.44 9.70 -72.01
N ALA A 4 25.57 9.78 -70.99
CA ALA A 4 24.13 10.08 -71.00
C ALA A 4 23.22 8.87 -71.26
N SER A 5 21.94 9.04 -70.87
CA SER A 5 20.73 8.32 -71.35
C SER A 5 20.33 7.05 -70.58
N SER A 6 19.06 6.67 -70.43
CA SER A 6 17.75 7.31 -70.17
C SER A 6 16.72 6.15 -70.16
N LYS A 7 15.69 6.28 -69.30
CA LYS A 7 14.24 5.87 -69.37
C LYS A 7 13.71 5.04 -70.59
N PRO A 8 12.40 4.67 -70.66
CA PRO A 8 11.40 4.08 -69.73
C PRO A 8 10.56 2.97 -70.46
N VAL A 9 9.35 2.60 -69.97
CA VAL A 9 8.07 2.25 -70.72
C VAL A 9 7.17 1.40 -69.77
N ARG A 10 6.00 1.88 -69.26
CA ARG A 10 4.61 2.03 -69.83
C ARG A 10 3.77 0.75 -69.67
N GLY A 11 2.70 0.73 -68.85
CA GLY A 11 1.28 0.99 -69.22
C GLY A 11 0.46 -0.24 -68.74
N ASP A 12 -0.79 -0.22 -68.30
CA ASP A 12 -1.92 0.70 -68.49
C ASP A 12 -2.97 0.59 -67.37
N GLN A 13 -3.85 1.59 -67.36
CA GLN A 13 -5.03 1.83 -66.51
C GLN A 13 -6.28 1.04 -66.96
N LEU A 14 -7.30 0.98 -66.09
CA LEU A 14 -8.76 1.24 -66.30
C LEU A 14 -9.52 0.71 -65.06
N ILE A 15 -10.06 1.53 -64.13
CA ILE A 15 -11.37 2.22 -64.11
C ILE A 15 -12.56 1.33 -64.51
N THR A 16 -13.45 1.02 -63.56
CA THR A 16 -14.90 1.29 -63.63
C THR A 16 -15.56 1.23 -62.24
N THR A 17 -16.65 2.00 -62.11
CA THR A 17 -17.46 2.40 -60.96
C THR A 17 -18.69 1.51 -60.69
N ASP A 18 -19.47 1.90 -59.68
CA ASP A 18 -20.85 1.53 -59.29
C ASP A 18 -21.01 0.25 -58.43
N GLY A 19 -21.85 0.19 -57.39
CA GLY A 19 -22.80 1.14 -56.81
C GLY A 19 -24.04 0.38 -56.30
N SER A 20 -24.39 0.55 -55.00
CA SER A 20 -25.74 0.32 -54.40
C SER A 20 -26.26 -1.15 -54.37
N LEU A 21 -27.22 -1.65 -53.58
CA LEU A 21 -28.05 -1.30 -52.40
C LEU A 21 -28.81 -2.63 -52.04
N TRP A 22 -29.30 -2.81 -50.79
CA TRP A 22 -30.34 -3.76 -50.22
C TRP A 22 -30.87 -5.00 -51.00
N GLU A 23 -31.08 -6.16 -50.35
CA GLU A 23 -32.32 -6.64 -49.65
C GLU A 23 -32.22 -8.11 -49.19
N THR A 24 -33.25 -8.48 -48.44
CA THR A 24 -33.53 -9.61 -47.54
C THR A 24 -33.95 -10.93 -48.21
N ALA A 25 -33.88 -12.04 -47.47
CA ALA A 25 -34.89 -13.11 -47.47
C ALA A 25 -34.72 -14.05 -46.25
N ASP A 26 -35.80 -14.19 -45.48
CA ASP A 26 -35.99 -15.07 -44.32
C ASP A 26 -36.53 -16.48 -44.68
N VAL A 27 -36.56 -17.34 -43.65
CA VAL A 27 -37.46 -18.49 -43.35
C VAL A 27 -37.20 -19.86 -44.05
N ILE A 28 -36.90 -20.90 -43.27
CA ILE A 28 -37.84 -21.95 -42.81
C ILE A 28 -37.15 -23.00 -41.92
N ASP A 29 -37.81 -23.25 -40.80
CA ASP A 29 -37.60 -24.21 -39.71
C ASP A 29 -38.09 -25.62 -40.12
N THR A 30 -37.43 -26.70 -39.68
CA THR A 30 -38.06 -28.05 -39.64
C THR A 30 -37.54 -28.86 -38.46
N VAL A 31 -38.45 -29.09 -37.51
CA VAL A 31 -38.35 -30.06 -36.40
C VAL A 31 -38.57 -31.48 -36.92
N GLY A 32 -37.75 -32.43 -36.47
CA GLY A 32 -37.97 -33.87 -36.63
C GLY A 32 -37.37 -34.64 -35.46
N THR A 33 -38.22 -35.31 -34.69
CA THR A 33 -37.93 -36.11 -33.50
C THR A 33 -37.54 -37.56 -33.80
N ALA A 34 -36.56 -38.06 -33.02
CA ALA A 34 -36.37 -39.42 -32.46
C ALA A 34 -36.49 -40.67 -33.37
N ASP A 35 -35.39 -41.44 -33.51
CA ASP A 35 -35.18 -42.71 -32.78
C ASP A 35 -33.82 -43.39 -33.11
N ASP A 36 -33.05 -43.59 -32.03
CA ASP A 36 -32.20 -44.73 -31.62
C ASP A 36 -31.34 -45.53 -32.63
N VAL A 37 -29.99 -45.50 -32.47
CA VAL A 37 -29.13 -46.70 -32.34
C VAL A 37 -27.91 -46.34 -31.47
N GLY A 38 -27.97 -46.73 -30.19
CA GLY A 38 -26.83 -46.70 -29.29
C GLY A 38 -25.72 -47.69 -29.65
N VAL A 39 -24.48 -47.20 -29.68
CA VAL A 39 -23.29 -48.01 -29.42
C VAL A 39 -22.64 -47.43 -28.17
N HIS A 40 -23.00 -47.97 -27.01
CA HIS A 40 -22.28 -47.69 -25.78
C HIS A 40 -20.89 -48.31 -25.91
N ASP A 41 -19.88 -47.45 -26.04
CA ASP A 41 -18.49 -47.85 -25.95
C ASP A 41 -18.25 -48.45 -24.54
N PRO A 42 -17.95 -49.77 -24.43
CA PRO A 42 -17.78 -50.43 -23.14
C PRO A 42 -16.63 -49.81 -22.31
N PHE A 43 -15.70 -49.09 -22.94
CA PHE A 43 -14.61 -48.41 -22.24
C PHE A 43 -15.09 -47.18 -21.46
N VAL A 44 -16.11 -46.47 -21.94
CA VAL A 44 -16.68 -45.30 -21.24
C VAL A 44 -17.43 -45.74 -19.99
N GLY A 45 -18.18 -46.84 -20.06
CA GLY A 45 -18.87 -47.42 -18.91
C GLY A 45 -17.90 -47.87 -17.81
N ILE A 46 -16.79 -48.52 -18.18
CA ILE A 46 -15.76 -48.95 -17.24
C ILE A 46 -15.05 -47.76 -16.59
N LEU A 47 -14.77 -46.69 -17.34
CA LEU A 47 -14.13 -45.49 -16.83
C LEU A 47 -15.02 -44.76 -15.80
N VAL A 48 -16.30 -44.58 -16.12
CA VAL A 48 -17.27 -43.93 -15.21
C VAL A 48 -17.48 -44.77 -13.95
N ALA A 49 -17.58 -46.10 -14.07
CA ALA A 49 -17.69 -47.00 -12.93
C ALA A 49 -16.43 -46.96 -12.04
N SER A 50 -15.24 -46.86 -12.63
CA SER A 50 -13.97 -46.76 -11.90
C SER A 50 -13.85 -45.45 -11.13
N ILE A 51 -14.26 -44.33 -11.73
CA ILE A 51 -14.28 -43.02 -11.07
C ILE A 51 -15.30 -43.03 -9.91
N ALA A 52 -16.49 -43.58 -10.12
CA ALA A 52 -17.51 -43.70 -9.07
C ALA A 52 -17.02 -44.56 -7.89
N LEU A 53 -16.32 -45.66 -8.15
CA LEU A 53 -15.72 -46.50 -7.11
C LEU A 53 -14.66 -45.75 -6.32
N CYS A 54 -13.78 -45.00 -6.98
CA CYS A 54 -12.76 -44.17 -6.32
C CYS A 54 -13.40 -43.11 -5.41
N VAL A 55 -14.46 -42.43 -5.86
CA VAL A 55 -15.19 -41.44 -5.05
C VAL A 55 -15.82 -42.09 -3.81
N LEU A 56 -16.42 -43.27 -3.96
CA LEU A 56 -17.01 -44.01 -2.84
C LEU A 56 -15.95 -44.43 -1.80
N VAL A 57 -14.77 -44.88 -2.24
CA VAL A 57 -13.67 -45.22 -1.34
C VAL A 57 -13.17 -44.00 -0.58
N ILE A 58 -13.02 -42.85 -1.25
CA ILE A 58 -12.61 -41.60 -0.60
C ILE A 58 -13.64 -41.16 0.44
N LEU A 59 -14.94 -41.22 0.13
CA LEU A 59 -16.00 -40.89 1.07
C LEU A 59 -15.99 -41.82 2.30
N MET A 60 -15.77 -43.11 2.10
CA MET A 60 -15.65 -44.07 3.21
C MET A 60 -14.42 -43.78 4.09
N LEU A 61 -13.29 -43.38 3.50
CA LEU A 61 -12.10 -42.97 4.25
C LEU A 61 -12.33 -41.68 5.05
N VAL A 62 -13.05 -40.71 4.49
CA VAL A 62 -13.40 -39.47 5.21
C VAL A 62 -14.36 -39.76 6.37
N ILE A 63 -15.39 -40.59 6.16
CA ILE A 63 -16.34 -40.97 7.22
C ILE A 63 -15.63 -41.73 8.35
N THR A 64 -14.75 -42.67 8.01
CA THR A 64 -13.98 -43.42 9.02
C THR A 64 -12.99 -42.53 9.77
N CYS A 65 -12.33 -41.58 9.10
CA CYS A 65 -11.47 -40.58 9.73
C CYS A 65 -12.26 -39.67 10.69
N CYS A 66 -13.41 -39.15 10.26
CA CYS A 66 -14.30 -38.34 11.10
C CYS A 66 -14.82 -39.14 12.32
N TRP A 67 -15.14 -40.41 12.15
CA TRP A 67 -15.58 -41.29 13.24
C TRP A 67 -14.44 -41.58 14.23
N GLN A 68 -13.21 -41.80 13.75
CA GLN A 68 -12.04 -41.99 14.61
C GLN A 68 -11.69 -40.71 15.40
N LEU A 69 -11.76 -39.54 14.78
CA LEU A 69 -11.57 -38.25 15.45
C LEU A 69 -12.65 -37.97 16.49
N GLY A 70 -13.92 -38.30 16.20
CA GLY A 70 -15.02 -38.20 17.16
C GLY A 70 -14.85 -39.12 18.38
N LYS A 71 -14.34 -40.34 18.17
CA LYS A 71 -14.05 -41.29 19.26
C LYS A 71 -12.91 -40.82 20.16
N HIS A 72 -11.91 -40.12 19.60
CA HIS A 72 -10.81 -39.51 20.36
C HIS A 72 -11.26 -38.31 21.21
N CYS A 73 -12.26 -37.55 20.77
CA CYS A 73 -12.85 -36.48 21.58
C CYS A 73 -13.72 -37.02 22.73
N SER A 74 -14.39 -38.17 22.54
CA SER A 74 -15.23 -38.78 23.59
C SER A 74 -14.45 -39.36 24.78
N GLN A 75 -13.14 -39.63 24.64
CA GLN A 75 -12.31 -40.19 25.72
C GLN A 75 -11.59 -39.13 26.57
N ARG A 76 -11.63 -37.84 26.19
CA ARG A 76 -11.03 -36.74 26.98
C ARG A 76 -12.03 -35.99 27.88
N GLY A 77 -13.28 -36.44 27.92
CA GLY A 77 -14.37 -35.78 28.64
C GLY A 77 -14.85 -36.51 29.90
N GLU A 78 -13.97 -36.89 30.83
CA GLU A 78 -14.39 -37.33 32.17
C GLU A 78 -13.40 -36.85 33.25
N SER A 79 -13.82 -35.85 34.04
CA SER A 79 -13.77 -35.78 35.53
C SER A 79 -13.56 -34.35 36.08
N MET A 80 -14.62 -33.75 36.61
CA MET A 80 -14.58 -32.92 37.83
C MET A 80 -15.95 -33.01 38.53
N PRO A 81 -16.01 -33.32 39.82
CA PRO A 81 -17.27 -33.58 40.49
C PRO A 81 -17.99 -32.30 40.94
N LEU A 82 -19.31 -32.42 40.91
CA LEU A 82 -20.35 -31.49 41.30
C LEU A 82 -20.27 -31.15 42.80
N GLY A 83 -19.94 -29.90 43.15
CA GLY A 83 -19.99 -29.37 44.51
C GLY A 83 -21.06 -28.29 44.65
N GLN A 84 -22.06 -28.58 45.49
CA GLN A 84 -23.31 -27.84 45.66
C GLN A 84 -23.16 -26.37 46.05
N ALA A 85 -23.99 -25.53 45.42
CA ALA A 85 -24.31 -24.19 45.88
C ALA A 85 -25.00 -24.23 47.26
N LYS A 86 -24.51 -23.41 48.20
CA LYS A 86 -25.29 -22.93 49.34
C LYS A 86 -25.05 -21.44 49.52
N LEU A 87 -26.09 -20.66 49.19
CA LEU A 87 -26.28 -19.29 49.65
C LEU A 87 -26.22 -19.28 51.19
N LYS A 88 -25.36 -18.45 51.77
CA LYS A 88 -25.63 -17.89 53.10
C LYS A 88 -25.18 -16.43 53.16
N ARG A 89 -26.19 -15.60 53.31
CA ARG A 89 -26.17 -14.18 53.63
C ARG A 89 -25.81 -14.08 55.10
N GLU A 90 -24.73 -13.38 55.45
CA GLU A 90 -24.54 -12.87 56.81
C GLU A 90 -23.61 -11.65 56.75
N SER A 91 -24.23 -10.53 57.09
CA SER A 91 -23.64 -9.25 57.41
C SER A 91 -22.92 -9.32 58.75
N THR A 92 -21.68 -8.84 58.82
CA THR A 92 -21.13 -8.30 60.08
C THR A 92 -20.00 -7.31 59.78
N PHE A 93 -20.24 -6.09 60.24
CA PHE A 93 -19.25 -5.05 60.52
C PHE A 93 -18.12 -5.62 61.39
N ILE A 94 -16.86 -5.25 61.11
CA ILE A 94 -15.85 -4.78 62.08
C ILE A 94 -14.69 -4.14 61.29
N SER A 95 -14.19 -3.07 61.89
CA SER A 95 -13.22 -2.06 61.48
C SER A 95 -11.75 -2.49 61.42
N HIS A 96 -11.02 -1.81 60.54
CA HIS A 96 -9.63 -1.33 60.61
C HIS A 96 -8.45 -2.28 60.89
N GLU A 97 -7.54 -2.20 59.92
CA GLU A 97 -6.07 -2.04 59.99
C GLU A 97 -5.12 -3.25 59.85
N ASP A 98 -4.30 -3.06 58.80
CA ASP A 98 -2.91 -3.46 58.57
C ASP A 98 -2.56 -4.95 58.39
N HIS A 99 -2.21 -5.31 57.15
CA HIS A 99 -0.82 -5.62 56.78
C HIS A 99 -0.67 -5.81 55.26
N ALA A 100 0.41 -5.24 54.73
CA ALA A 100 0.75 -5.14 53.32
C ALA A 100 1.10 -6.50 52.66
N CYS A 101 0.54 -6.73 51.48
CA CYS A 101 1.22 -7.37 50.35
C CYS A 101 0.53 -6.89 49.07
N GLY A 102 1.24 -6.08 48.28
CA GLY A 102 0.69 -5.45 47.07
C GLY A 102 0.45 -6.47 45.97
N GLU A 103 -0.76 -7.01 45.89
CA GLU A 103 -1.26 -7.63 44.67
C GLU A 103 -1.54 -6.53 43.66
N PHE A 104 -0.79 -6.55 42.56
CA PHE A 104 -1.02 -5.69 41.40
C PHE A 104 -2.35 -6.13 40.77
N SER A 105 -3.45 -5.45 41.14
CA SER A 105 -4.77 -5.69 40.56
C SER A 105 -4.79 -5.23 39.10
N ILE A 106 -4.35 -6.09 38.18
CA ILE A 106 -4.54 -5.90 36.75
C ILE A 106 -6.05 -5.96 36.49
N SER A 107 -6.63 -4.87 35.99
CA SER A 107 -8.04 -4.82 35.59
C SER A 107 -8.35 -5.99 34.64
N PRO A 108 -9.50 -6.68 34.77
CA PRO A 108 -9.86 -7.80 33.90
C PRO A 108 -9.83 -7.49 32.40
N LYS A 109 -9.86 -6.20 32.02
CA LYS A 109 -9.80 -5.74 30.63
C LYS A 109 -8.37 -5.64 30.08
N VAL A 110 -7.41 -5.24 30.91
CA VAL A 110 -5.98 -5.21 30.56
C VAL A 110 -5.46 -6.63 30.36
N PHE A 111 -5.95 -7.55 31.19
CA PHE A 111 -5.64 -8.99 31.14
C PHE A 111 -5.92 -9.65 29.76
N TRP A 112 -7.02 -9.30 29.08
CA TRP A 112 -7.37 -9.91 27.78
C TRP A 112 -6.51 -9.41 26.61
N GLU A 113 -5.90 -8.23 26.75
CA GLU A 113 -5.04 -7.66 25.72
C GLU A 113 -3.61 -8.17 25.86
N GLU A 114 -3.16 -8.36 27.09
CA GLU A 114 -1.91 -9.07 27.39
C GLU A 114 -1.95 -10.53 26.90
N LEU A 115 -3.05 -11.25 27.15
CA LEU A 115 -3.20 -12.63 26.69
C LEU A 115 -3.12 -12.75 25.15
N LYS A 116 -3.72 -11.80 24.42
CA LYS A 116 -3.62 -11.75 22.95
C LYS A 116 -2.19 -11.49 22.48
N LEU A 117 -1.46 -10.61 23.16
CA LEU A 117 -0.09 -10.33 22.78
C LEU A 117 0.82 -11.54 23.01
N ASP A 118 0.57 -12.31 24.07
CA ASP A 118 1.34 -13.51 24.38
C ASP A 118 1.03 -14.67 23.41
N GLU A 119 -0.21 -14.77 22.93
CA GLU A 119 -0.65 -15.71 21.87
C GLU A 119 -0.16 -15.32 20.47
N LEU A 120 0.29 -14.08 20.26
CA LEU A 120 0.88 -13.65 19.00
C LEU A 120 2.25 -14.33 18.84
N ALA A 121 2.45 -15.03 17.73
CA ALA A 121 3.68 -15.77 17.41
C ALA A 121 4.87 -14.84 17.08
N LEU A 122 5.26 -14.00 18.05
CA LEU A 122 6.47 -13.19 18.04
C LEU A 122 7.47 -13.84 18.99
N ASP A 123 8.62 -14.26 18.46
CA ASP A 123 9.73 -14.87 19.22
C ASP A 123 10.64 -13.81 19.90
N ASP A 124 10.20 -12.55 19.97
CA ASP A 124 11.00 -11.39 20.39
C ASP A 124 10.27 -10.65 21.54
N ASP A 125 10.76 -10.83 22.77
CA ASP A 125 10.20 -10.21 23.96
C ASP A 125 10.36 -8.68 23.97
N GLU A 126 11.45 -8.15 23.39
CA GLU A 126 11.66 -6.70 23.27
C GLU A 126 10.61 -6.08 22.33
N MET A 127 10.29 -6.78 21.25
CA MET A 127 9.22 -6.37 20.33
C MET A 127 7.86 -6.39 21.02
N LYS A 128 7.57 -7.40 21.85
CA LYS A 128 6.33 -7.45 22.64
C LYS A 128 6.24 -6.27 23.60
N ASP A 129 7.31 -5.93 24.31
CA ASP A 129 7.33 -4.77 25.22
C ASP A 129 7.02 -3.46 24.50
N LYS A 130 7.63 -3.23 23.32
CA LYS A 130 7.31 -2.07 22.49
C LYS A 130 5.85 -2.03 22.06
N ILE A 131 5.24 -3.18 21.75
CA ILE A 131 3.82 -3.25 21.39
C ILE A 131 2.95 -2.94 22.61
N ARG A 132 3.30 -3.42 23.82
CA ARG A 132 2.55 -3.14 25.07
C ARG A 132 2.43 -1.64 25.32
N GLU A 133 3.51 -0.89 25.08
CA GLU A 133 3.52 0.57 25.28
C GLU A 133 2.58 1.33 24.36
N ILE A 134 2.27 0.79 23.18
CA ILE A 134 1.44 1.44 22.15
C ILE A 134 0.13 0.70 21.86
N LEU A 135 -0.25 -0.22 22.75
CA LEU A 135 -1.42 -1.05 22.55
C LEU A 135 -2.69 -0.22 22.70
N ILE A 136 -3.49 -0.17 21.63
CA ILE A 136 -4.78 0.50 21.61
C ILE A 136 -5.85 -0.52 21.94
N PRO A 137 -6.64 -0.30 23.01
CA PRO A 137 -7.64 -1.27 23.38
C PRO A 137 -8.66 -1.50 22.29
N ARG A 138 -9.00 -2.76 22.00
CA ARG A 138 -9.80 -3.06 20.79
C ARG A 138 -11.19 -2.43 20.83
N ASN A 139 -11.76 -2.29 22.03
CA ASN A 139 -13.06 -1.63 22.25
C ASN A 139 -13.01 -0.10 22.13
N LYS A 140 -11.83 0.50 22.02
CA LYS A 140 -11.63 1.93 21.76
C LYS A 140 -11.47 2.24 20.28
N LEU A 141 -11.40 1.22 19.42
CA LEU A 141 -11.25 1.34 17.98
C LEU A 141 -12.50 0.84 17.25
N SER A 142 -13.11 1.69 16.45
CA SER A 142 -14.19 1.35 15.53
C SER A 142 -13.67 1.37 14.11
N ILE A 143 -13.78 0.24 13.40
CA ILE A 143 -13.34 0.11 12.01
C ILE A 143 -14.57 0.27 11.11
N HIS A 144 -14.47 1.15 10.13
CA HIS A 144 -15.54 1.51 9.20
C HIS A 144 -15.17 1.08 7.78
N LYS A 145 -15.53 1.91 6.79
CA LYS A 145 -15.37 1.64 5.35
C LYS A 145 -13.92 1.45 4.92
N LEU A 146 -13.71 0.60 3.91
CA LEU A 146 -12.47 0.46 3.17
C LEU A 146 -12.16 1.78 2.42
N ILE A 147 -10.95 2.30 2.56
CA ILE A 147 -10.49 3.53 1.90
C ILE A 147 -9.29 3.33 0.97
N GLY A 148 -8.58 2.21 1.12
CA GLY A 148 -7.47 1.85 0.24
C GLY A 148 -7.26 0.35 0.23
N GLU A 149 -6.90 -0.21 -0.91
CA GLU A 149 -6.62 -1.62 -1.07
C GLU A 149 -5.30 -1.82 -1.81
N GLY A 150 -4.31 -2.34 -1.11
CA GLY A 150 -3.04 -2.77 -1.69
C GLY A 150 -3.04 -4.26 -2.00
N GLN A 151 -1.89 -4.76 -2.45
CA GLN A 151 -1.73 -6.19 -2.73
C GLN A 151 -1.79 -7.05 -1.46
N TYR A 152 -1.20 -6.56 -0.36
CA TYR A 152 -1.01 -7.31 0.89
C TYR A 152 -1.86 -6.83 2.05
N ALA A 153 -2.32 -5.58 1.98
CA ALA A 153 -3.03 -4.93 3.06
C ALA A 153 -4.22 -4.14 2.52
N GLN A 154 -5.20 -3.95 3.40
CA GLN A 154 -6.32 -3.06 3.22
C GLN A 154 -6.23 -1.96 4.28
N VAL A 155 -6.62 -0.74 3.90
CA VAL A 155 -6.66 0.41 4.78
C VAL A 155 -8.12 0.82 4.93
N HIS A 156 -8.60 0.86 6.16
CA HIS A 156 -9.94 1.25 6.52
C HIS A 156 -9.95 2.61 7.21
N PHE A 157 -11.01 3.38 7.01
CA PHE A 157 -11.33 4.50 7.88
C PHE A 157 -11.82 3.96 9.23
N GLY A 158 -11.51 4.65 10.32
CA GLY A 158 -11.89 4.28 11.67
C GLY A 158 -12.13 5.49 12.56
N THR A 159 -12.77 5.26 13.70
CA THR A 159 -12.78 6.21 14.83
C THR A 159 -12.12 5.58 16.04
N MET A 160 -11.37 6.37 16.79
CA MET A 160 -10.69 5.95 18.01
C MET A 160 -11.09 6.88 19.15
N VAL A 161 -11.48 6.32 20.29
CA VAL A 161 -11.75 7.09 21.51
C VAL A 161 -10.47 7.24 22.30
N SER A 162 -9.95 8.46 22.39
CA SER A 162 -8.73 8.73 23.16
C SER A 162 -8.97 8.50 24.67
N PRO A 163 -7.98 7.96 25.42
CA PRO A 163 -8.04 7.93 26.88
C PRO A 163 -8.05 9.34 27.49
N SER A 164 -7.39 10.29 26.83
CA SER A 164 -7.15 11.66 27.32
C SER A 164 -8.28 12.62 27.00
N PHE A 165 -9.11 12.32 25.98
CA PHE A 165 -10.19 13.17 25.53
C PHE A 165 -11.42 12.32 25.22
N SER A 166 -12.59 12.70 25.74
CA SER A 166 -13.88 12.07 25.43
C SER A 166 -14.35 12.32 23.99
N CYS A 167 -13.48 12.75 23.07
CA CYS A 167 -13.81 12.95 21.67
C CYS A 167 -13.32 11.78 20.80
N GLU A 168 -14.08 11.48 19.76
CA GLU A 168 -13.65 10.54 18.72
C GLU A 168 -12.62 11.20 17.81
N GLN A 169 -11.47 10.54 17.67
CA GLN A 169 -10.45 10.88 16.70
C GLN A 169 -10.63 10.04 15.44
N LYS A 170 -10.57 10.69 14.25
CA LYS A 170 -10.52 9.99 12.96
C LYS A 170 -9.17 9.29 12.77
N VAL A 171 -9.19 8.02 12.40
CA VAL A 171 -7.98 7.20 12.18
C VAL A 171 -8.05 6.39 10.89
N ALA A 172 -6.90 6.01 10.35
CA ALA A 172 -6.77 4.99 9.33
C ALA A 172 -6.24 3.71 9.98
N VAL A 173 -6.79 2.57 9.59
CA VAL A 173 -6.48 1.26 10.15
C VAL A 173 -5.98 0.35 9.03
N LYS A 174 -4.68 0.02 9.05
CA LYS A 174 -4.07 -0.91 8.09
C LYS A 174 -4.16 -2.34 8.62
N ILE A 175 -4.64 -3.24 7.77
CA ILE A 175 -4.96 -4.63 8.08
C ILE A 175 -4.40 -5.53 6.98
N MET A 176 -3.70 -6.61 7.31
CA MET A 176 -3.25 -7.58 6.29
C MET A 176 -4.43 -8.38 5.73
N LYS A 177 -4.33 -8.73 4.44
CA LYS A 177 -5.23 -9.69 3.78
C LYS A 177 -4.97 -11.13 4.29
N GLU A 178 -5.85 -12.06 3.98
CA GLU A 178 -5.82 -13.45 4.52
C GLU A 178 -4.47 -14.18 4.29
N HIS A 179 -4.19 -15.22 5.11
CA HIS A 179 -2.88 -15.92 5.23
C HIS A 179 -1.76 -15.09 5.87
N TRP A 180 -2.08 -14.44 6.98
CA TRP A 180 -1.22 -13.44 7.60
C TRP A 180 -0.12 -13.97 8.52
N THR A 181 -0.01 -15.25 8.86
CA THR A 181 0.92 -15.69 9.95
C THR A 181 2.38 -15.25 9.72
N ASP A 182 2.88 -15.34 8.49
CA ASP A 182 4.22 -14.82 8.13
C ASP A 182 4.22 -13.30 7.83
N GLN A 183 3.05 -12.71 7.60
CA GLN A 183 2.88 -11.32 7.15
C GLN A 183 2.50 -10.35 8.28
N ALA A 184 1.95 -10.84 9.39
CA ALA A 184 1.59 -10.06 10.57
C ALA A 184 2.83 -9.50 11.25
N ARG A 185 3.90 -10.31 11.33
CA ARG A 185 5.20 -9.83 11.79
C ARG A 185 5.68 -8.64 10.96
N ASN A 186 5.62 -8.73 9.62
CA ASN A 186 6.02 -7.64 8.73
C ASN A 186 5.18 -6.37 8.94
N LEU A 187 3.86 -6.50 9.17
CA LEU A 187 2.99 -5.36 9.45
C LEU A 187 3.33 -4.69 10.79
N ILE A 188 3.61 -5.48 11.82
CA ILE A 188 4.00 -4.95 13.13
C ILE A 188 5.37 -4.31 13.04
N GLU A 189 6.35 -4.95 12.39
CA GLU A 189 7.66 -4.36 12.12
C GLU A 189 7.52 -3.05 11.35
N GLU A 190 6.67 -2.97 10.32
CA GLU A 190 6.34 -1.73 9.61
C GLU A 190 5.84 -0.65 10.57
N GLY A 191 4.87 -0.98 11.43
CA GLY A 191 4.34 -0.02 12.40
C GLY A 191 5.41 0.47 13.36
N LEU A 192 6.16 -0.46 13.95
CA LEU A 192 7.25 -0.19 14.90
C LEU A 192 8.42 0.58 14.28
N LEU A 193 8.66 0.48 12.97
CA LEU A 193 9.70 1.28 12.30
C LEU A 193 9.46 2.78 12.46
N THR A 194 8.18 3.19 12.36
CA THR A 194 7.76 4.59 12.50
C THR A 194 7.49 5.00 13.94
N LEU A 195 7.52 4.05 14.88
CA LEU A 195 7.37 4.34 16.29
C LEU A 195 8.52 5.22 16.78
N GLY A 196 8.17 6.32 17.46
CA GLY A 196 9.12 7.30 17.97
C GLY A 196 9.63 8.31 16.92
N LEU A 197 9.25 8.17 15.65
CA LEU A 197 9.51 9.20 14.65
C LEU A 197 8.58 10.39 14.89
N ASN A 198 9.17 11.55 15.14
CA ASN A 198 8.45 12.80 15.35
C ASN A 198 8.93 13.84 14.34
N HIS A 199 8.22 13.94 13.21
CA HIS A 199 8.56 14.88 12.16
C HIS A 199 7.31 15.30 11.38
N PRO A 200 7.13 16.60 11.05
CA PRO A 200 5.91 17.11 10.40
C PRO A 200 5.64 16.47 9.03
N ASN A 201 6.68 16.02 8.33
CA ASN A 201 6.58 15.40 7.00
C ASN A 201 6.70 13.88 7.01
N ILE A 202 6.53 13.20 8.16
CA ILE A 202 6.46 11.74 8.27
C ILE A 202 5.11 11.35 8.88
N LEU A 203 4.46 10.34 8.30
CA LEU A 203 3.26 9.75 8.87
C LEU A 203 3.67 8.65 9.86
N ALA A 204 3.72 9.00 11.14
CA ALA A 204 3.93 8.04 12.22
C ALA A 204 2.61 7.34 12.60
N ILE A 205 2.72 6.09 13.08
CA ILE A 205 1.59 5.38 13.66
C ILE A 205 1.17 6.00 15.00
N ILE A 206 -0.10 5.84 15.35
CA ILE A 206 -0.64 6.15 16.68
C ILE A 206 -0.40 4.96 17.62
N GLY A 207 -0.60 3.74 17.13
CA GLY A 207 -0.44 2.53 17.92
C GLY A 207 -0.90 1.28 17.18
N ILE A 208 -0.95 0.17 17.91
CA ILE A 208 -1.34 -1.15 17.39
C ILE A 208 -2.54 -1.66 18.18
N SER A 209 -3.53 -2.24 17.51
CA SER A 209 -4.63 -2.95 18.17
C SER A 209 -4.64 -4.43 17.75
N LEU A 210 -5.13 -5.30 18.63
CA LEU A 210 -5.18 -6.75 18.41
C LEU A 210 -6.62 -7.27 18.50
N GLU A 211 -7.02 -8.06 17.51
CA GLU A 211 -8.34 -8.71 17.49
C GLU A 211 -8.28 -10.18 17.07
N TYR A 212 -9.26 -10.95 17.51
CA TYR A 212 -9.44 -12.32 17.02
C TYR A 212 -10.21 -12.32 15.70
N THR A 213 -9.72 -13.09 14.74
CA THR A 213 -10.45 -13.42 13.52
C THR A 213 -11.55 -14.45 13.81
N HIS A 214 -12.44 -14.69 12.83
CA HIS A 214 -13.42 -15.78 12.89
C HIS A 214 -12.77 -17.16 13.06
N THR A 215 -11.52 -17.32 12.62
CA THR A 215 -10.71 -18.53 12.78
C THR A 215 -9.98 -18.61 14.13
N LYS A 216 -10.28 -17.71 15.08
CA LYS A 216 -9.64 -17.59 16.41
C LYS A 216 -8.13 -17.32 16.36
N GLN A 217 -7.64 -16.72 15.28
CA GLN A 217 -6.25 -16.29 15.18
C GLN A 217 -6.14 -14.79 15.46
N ILE A 218 -4.98 -14.32 15.93
CA ILE A 218 -4.79 -12.92 16.34
C ILE A 218 -4.31 -12.03 15.20
N ARG A 219 -5.15 -11.09 14.79
CA ARG A 219 -4.84 -10.14 13.72
C ARG A 219 -4.36 -8.80 14.29
N PRO A 220 -3.15 -8.33 13.92
CA PRO A 220 -2.70 -6.99 14.24
C PRO A 220 -3.36 -5.95 13.33
N LEU A 221 -3.63 -4.78 13.91
CA LEU A 221 -4.22 -3.62 13.29
C LEU A 221 -3.27 -2.44 13.53
N VAL A 222 -2.69 -1.86 12.48
CA VAL A 222 -1.82 -0.69 12.62
C VAL A 222 -2.68 0.55 12.46
N VAL A 223 -2.73 1.38 13.51
CA VAL A 223 -3.56 2.58 13.58
C VAL A 223 -2.69 3.80 13.34
N MET A 224 -3.10 4.67 12.40
CA MET A 224 -2.39 5.89 12.03
C MET A 224 -3.38 7.07 11.87
N PRO A 225 -2.90 8.32 11.86
CA PRO A 225 -3.77 9.47 11.61
C PRO A 225 -4.48 9.35 10.25
N PHE A 226 -5.78 9.63 10.23
CA PHE A 226 -6.52 9.75 8.96
C PHE A 226 -6.24 11.12 8.35
N LEU A 227 -5.79 11.14 7.09
CA LEU A 227 -5.57 12.39 6.35
C LEU A 227 -6.62 12.54 5.24
N GLU A 228 -7.40 13.63 5.24
CA GLU A 228 -8.59 13.76 4.39
C GLU A 228 -8.25 13.91 2.90
N ASN A 229 -7.09 14.48 2.56
CA ASN A 229 -6.72 14.83 1.18
C ASN A 229 -6.09 13.67 0.37
N ARG A 230 -6.19 12.43 0.87
CA ARG A 230 -5.67 11.19 0.24
C ARG A 230 -4.16 11.29 -0.07
N ASP A 231 -3.69 10.44 -0.98
CA ASP A 231 -2.31 10.42 -1.45
C ASP A 231 -2.03 11.50 -2.51
N LEU A 232 -0.78 11.95 -2.57
CA LEU A 232 -0.31 13.01 -3.45
C LEU A 232 -0.43 12.62 -4.93
N ASN A 233 -0.31 11.33 -5.29
CA ASN A 233 -0.49 10.88 -6.67
C ASN A 233 -1.92 11.12 -7.16
N SER A 234 -2.92 10.74 -6.35
CA SER A 234 -4.34 11.00 -6.62
C SER A 234 -4.63 12.50 -6.71
N PHE A 235 -4.10 13.30 -5.79
CA PHE A 235 -4.23 14.76 -5.83
C PHE A 235 -3.69 15.36 -7.15
N LEU A 236 -2.46 15.00 -7.54
CA LEU A 236 -1.83 15.49 -8.76
C LEU A 236 -2.58 15.07 -10.03
N LYS A 237 -3.10 13.83 -10.07
CA LYS A 237 -3.94 13.35 -11.18
C LYS A 237 -5.22 14.18 -11.30
N ASN A 238 -5.87 14.51 -10.19
CA ASN A 238 -7.09 15.32 -10.19
C ASN A 238 -6.84 16.73 -10.73
N VAL A 239 -5.74 17.38 -10.31
CA VAL A 239 -5.32 18.68 -10.87
C VAL A 239 -5.14 18.58 -12.39
N ARG A 240 -4.44 17.55 -12.88
CA ARG A 240 -4.23 17.34 -14.32
C ARG A 240 -5.53 17.17 -15.10
N LEU A 241 -6.51 16.48 -14.53
CA LEU A 241 -7.80 16.20 -15.17
C LEU A 241 -8.77 17.39 -15.13
N ALA A 242 -8.59 18.34 -14.21
CA ALA A 242 -9.46 19.50 -14.06
C ALA A 242 -9.37 20.53 -15.20
N GLN A 243 -8.46 20.34 -16.18
CA GLN A 243 -8.24 21.09 -17.44
C GLN A 243 -8.06 22.62 -17.36
N ASN A 244 -8.47 23.29 -16.30
CA ASN A 244 -8.45 24.76 -16.11
C ASN A 244 -7.63 25.22 -14.90
N GLN A 245 -6.94 24.31 -14.20
CA GLN A 245 -6.10 24.63 -13.06
C GLN A 245 -4.77 23.87 -13.15
N GLU A 246 -3.69 24.56 -13.47
CA GLU A 246 -2.34 24.01 -13.32
C GLU A 246 -1.81 24.38 -11.92
N LEU A 247 -1.26 23.40 -11.20
CA LEU A 247 -0.61 23.68 -9.92
C LEU A 247 0.66 24.48 -10.19
N SER A 248 0.83 25.63 -9.50
CA SER A 248 2.00 26.48 -9.75
C SER A 248 3.30 25.73 -9.46
N LEU A 249 4.37 26.13 -10.16
CA LEU A 249 5.69 25.56 -9.93
C LEU A 249 6.13 25.72 -8.47
N SER A 250 5.81 26.86 -7.85
CA SER A 250 6.11 27.12 -6.43
C SER A 250 5.49 26.06 -5.52
N TRP A 251 4.20 25.75 -5.69
CA TRP A 251 3.53 24.69 -4.93
C TRP A 251 4.12 23.30 -5.17
N ARG A 252 4.49 22.99 -6.41
CA ARG A 252 5.16 21.72 -6.76
C ARG A 252 6.52 21.60 -6.07
N VAL A 253 7.31 22.67 -6.06
CA VAL A 253 8.60 22.72 -5.35
C VAL A 253 8.40 22.58 -3.84
N ASP A 254 7.36 23.21 -3.28
CA ASP A 254 7.02 23.07 -1.85
C ASP A 254 6.71 21.65 -1.44
N MET A 255 5.98 20.91 -2.27
CA MET A 255 5.73 19.49 -2.03
C MET A 255 7.03 18.67 -2.09
N MET A 256 7.92 18.98 -3.03
CA MET A 256 9.24 18.33 -3.13
C MET A 256 10.11 18.62 -1.89
N ILE A 257 10.15 19.87 -1.42
CA ILE A 257 10.88 20.26 -0.20
C ILE A 257 10.38 19.45 0.99
N GLN A 258 9.05 19.41 1.20
CA GLN A 258 8.45 18.68 2.32
C GLN A 258 8.82 17.19 2.32
N ILE A 259 8.78 16.53 1.16
CA ILE A 259 9.22 15.14 1.02
C ILE A 259 10.72 15.01 1.30
N ALA A 260 11.55 15.89 0.75
CA ALA A 260 13.00 15.87 0.98
C ALA A 260 13.35 16.04 2.46
N THR A 261 12.66 16.94 3.18
CA THR A 261 12.82 17.14 4.63
C THR A 261 12.44 15.89 5.43
N GLY A 262 11.32 15.24 5.09
CA GLY A 262 10.95 13.96 5.71
C GLY A 262 11.98 12.86 5.43
N MET A 263 12.43 12.74 4.18
CA MET A 263 13.40 11.74 3.77
C MET A 263 14.79 11.94 4.39
N GLU A 264 15.22 13.20 4.55
CA GLU A 264 16.42 13.55 5.31
C GLU A 264 16.30 13.08 6.77
N TYR A 265 15.16 13.33 7.41
CA TYR A 265 14.92 12.93 8.79
C TYR A 265 15.01 11.40 8.95
N ILE A 266 14.34 10.61 8.11
CA ILE A 266 14.39 9.14 8.26
C ILE A 266 15.78 8.58 7.89
N ALA A 267 16.48 9.17 6.93
CA ALA A 267 17.84 8.78 6.59
C ALA A 267 18.80 9.01 7.77
N ASN A 268 18.66 10.14 8.48
CA ASN A 268 19.44 10.43 9.70
C ASN A 268 19.08 9.51 10.88
N ASN A 269 17.90 8.89 10.85
CA ASN A 269 17.51 7.84 11.80
C ASN A 269 17.89 6.43 11.33
N GLY A 270 18.73 6.31 10.29
CA GLY A 270 19.17 5.02 9.75
C GLY A 270 18.05 4.21 9.10
N ILE A 271 17.03 4.86 8.55
CA ILE A 271 15.90 4.17 7.89
C ILE A 271 15.99 4.36 6.38
N ILE A 272 15.86 3.26 5.64
CA ILE A 272 15.72 3.24 4.18
C ILE A 272 14.26 2.92 3.85
N HIS A 273 13.62 3.76 3.05
CA HIS A 273 12.20 3.68 2.71
C HIS A 273 11.89 2.58 1.68
N ARG A 274 12.70 2.47 0.61
CA ARG A 274 12.63 1.44 -0.46
C ARG A 274 11.40 1.48 -1.38
N ASP A 275 10.32 2.16 -0.99
CA ASP A 275 9.16 2.42 -1.86
C ASP A 275 8.75 3.90 -1.91
N LEU A 276 9.71 4.82 -2.08
CA LEU A 276 9.40 6.24 -2.16
C LEU A 276 8.77 6.58 -3.53
N ALA A 277 7.52 7.03 -3.51
CA ALA A 277 6.77 7.47 -4.67
C ALA A 277 5.65 8.43 -4.24
N THR A 278 5.06 9.19 -5.18
CA THR A 278 3.94 10.10 -4.86
C THR A 278 2.71 9.39 -4.29
N ARG A 279 2.49 8.11 -4.62
CA ARG A 279 1.38 7.31 -4.08
C ARG A 279 1.55 6.94 -2.59
N ASN A 280 2.78 7.01 -2.09
CA ASN A 280 3.16 6.75 -0.70
C ASN A 280 3.47 8.07 0.05
N CYS A 281 3.01 9.20 -0.48
CA CYS A 281 3.04 10.50 0.18
C CYS A 281 1.59 10.92 0.41
N MET A 282 1.22 11.25 1.64
CA MET A 282 -0.13 11.61 2.03
C MET A 282 -0.24 13.12 2.29
N LEU A 283 -1.42 13.69 2.10
CA LEU A 283 -1.68 15.12 2.34
C LEU A 283 -2.64 15.29 3.52
N ASP A 284 -2.23 16.07 4.53
CA ASP A 284 -3.14 16.48 5.60
C ASP A 284 -4.07 17.62 5.18
N ASP A 285 -4.94 18.06 6.07
CA ASP A 285 -5.98 19.08 5.82
C ASP A 285 -5.39 20.44 5.39
N ASN A 286 -4.14 20.72 5.78
CA ASN A 286 -3.40 21.92 5.42
C ASN A 286 -2.48 21.70 4.21
N TYR A 287 -2.63 20.58 3.50
CA TYR A 287 -1.81 20.16 2.37
C TYR A 287 -0.33 19.99 2.72
N VAL A 288 -0.03 19.69 3.98
CA VAL A 288 1.32 19.28 4.39
C VAL A 288 1.53 17.86 3.89
N VAL A 289 2.62 17.64 3.17
CA VAL A 289 3.00 16.32 2.64
C VAL A 289 3.67 15.51 3.75
N LYS A 290 3.17 14.29 3.96
CA LYS A 290 3.73 13.30 4.89
C LYS A 290 4.13 12.04 4.15
N VAL A 291 5.39 11.65 4.21
CA VAL A 291 5.86 10.36 3.68
C VAL A 291 5.27 9.23 4.53
N ALA A 292 4.73 8.21 3.86
CA ALA A 292 3.97 7.13 4.46
C ALA A 292 4.33 5.77 3.81
N ASP A 293 3.69 4.70 4.29
CA ASP A 293 3.85 3.32 3.81
C ASP A 293 5.29 2.77 3.90
N PHE A 294 5.67 2.43 5.12
CA PHE A 294 6.98 1.88 5.45
C PHE A 294 7.03 0.35 5.31
N GLY A 295 6.08 -0.27 4.58
CA GLY A 295 5.96 -1.72 4.48
C GLY A 295 7.19 -2.42 3.87
N LEU A 296 7.93 -1.71 3.01
CA LEU A 296 9.23 -2.17 2.49
C LEU A 296 10.43 -1.57 3.23
N ALA A 297 10.21 -0.62 4.14
CA ALA A 297 11.28 0.10 4.81
C ALA A 297 12.06 -0.80 5.78
N ARG A 298 13.31 -0.45 6.07
CA ARG A 298 14.17 -1.18 7.00
C ARG A 298 15.11 -0.20 7.73
N ARG A 299 15.41 -0.51 9.00
CA ARG A 299 16.52 0.13 9.74
C ARG A 299 17.85 -0.49 9.30
N ILE A 300 18.86 0.34 9.15
CA ILE A 300 20.26 -0.03 8.96
C ILE A 300 21.05 0.42 10.18
N PHE A 301 22.03 -0.40 10.56
CA PHE A 301 23.02 -0.04 11.57
C PHE A 301 24.27 0.50 10.86
N ASP A 302 25.01 1.41 11.52
CA ASP A 302 26.06 2.24 10.93
C ASP A 302 27.01 1.51 9.95
N ASN A 303 27.34 2.18 8.85
CA ASN A 303 28.27 1.76 7.78
C ASN A 303 27.89 0.50 6.96
N GLU A 304 26.73 -0.12 7.20
CA GLU A 304 26.28 -1.25 6.39
C GLU A 304 25.38 -0.83 5.24
N CYS A 305 25.73 -1.24 4.01
CA CYS A 305 24.75 -1.31 2.93
C CYS A 305 23.83 -2.51 3.18
N TYR A 306 22.51 -2.32 3.14
CA TYR A 306 21.59 -3.44 3.26
C TYR A 306 21.61 -4.23 1.95
N LYS A 307 22.31 -5.37 1.97
CA LYS A 307 22.22 -6.40 0.93
C LYS A 307 21.08 -7.34 1.30
N MET A 308 19.95 -7.22 0.60
CA MET A 308 18.88 -8.18 0.80
C MET A 308 19.32 -9.54 0.24
N ARG A 309 19.41 -10.58 1.10
CA ARG A 309 19.19 -11.94 0.61
C ARG A 309 17.73 -12.00 0.19
N ILE A 310 17.44 -11.75 -1.08
CA ILE A 310 16.10 -11.89 -1.63
C ILE A 310 15.67 -13.34 -1.38
N ARG A 311 14.77 -13.56 -0.42
CA ARG A 311 13.88 -14.71 -0.49
C ARG A 311 13.05 -14.49 -1.75
N GLN A 312 12.96 -15.50 -2.61
CA GLN A 312 12.34 -15.45 -3.95
C GLN A 312 10.94 -14.80 -4.00
N SER A 313 10.26 -14.64 -2.86
CA SER A 313 8.97 -13.97 -2.73
C SER A 313 8.99 -12.43 -2.84
N ILE A 314 10.12 -11.74 -2.60
CA ILE A 314 10.17 -10.26 -2.60
C ILE A 314 10.52 -9.69 -4.00
N SER A 315 11.26 -10.44 -4.81
CA SER A 315 11.67 -10.04 -6.17
C SER A 315 10.50 -9.73 -7.11
N CYS A 316 9.31 -10.29 -6.85
CA CYS A 316 8.13 -10.10 -7.70
C CYS A 316 7.40 -8.76 -7.46
N CYS A 317 7.81 -7.97 -6.46
CA CYS A 317 6.93 -6.96 -5.85
C CYS A 317 7.54 -5.56 -5.75
N LEU A 318 8.77 -5.37 -6.23
CA LEU A 318 9.42 -4.07 -6.21
C LEU A 318 8.75 -3.10 -7.20
N PRO A 319 8.66 -1.81 -6.87
CA PRO A 319 8.16 -0.76 -7.76
C PRO A 319 9.20 -0.45 -8.84
N VAL A 320 9.42 -1.38 -9.79
CA VAL A 320 10.58 -1.42 -10.72
C VAL A 320 11.00 -0.05 -11.28
N LYS A 321 10.03 0.80 -11.65
CA LYS A 321 10.28 2.12 -12.24
C LYS A 321 10.83 3.19 -11.26
N TRP A 322 10.77 2.95 -9.95
CA TRP A 322 11.31 3.82 -8.90
C TRP A 322 12.59 3.26 -8.29
N VAL A 323 12.94 2.01 -8.56
CA VAL A 323 14.11 1.35 -7.97
C VAL A 323 15.39 1.78 -8.68
N ALA A 324 16.43 2.04 -7.91
CA ALA A 324 17.77 2.36 -8.42
C ALA A 324 18.41 1.17 -9.15
N ILE A 325 19.39 1.44 -10.02
CA ILE A 325 20.05 0.39 -10.84
C ILE A 325 20.65 -0.71 -9.98
N GLU A 326 21.36 -0.37 -8.90
CA GLU A 326 21.95 -1.31 -7.95
C GLU A 326 20.89 -2.10 -7.16
N GLY A 327 19.70 -1.52 -6.95
CA GLY A 327 18.58 -2.20 -6.33
C GLY A 327 17.93 -3.23 -7.27
N LEU A 328 17.95 -2.97 -8.58
CA LEU A 328 17.46 -3.89 -9.61
C LEU A 328 18.47 -5.03 -9.88
N ASN A 329 19.76 -4.72 -9.96
CA ASN A 329 20.82 -5.70 -10.26
C ASN A 329 21.18 -6.56 -9.06
N ASP A 330 21.55 -5.90 -7.96
CA ASP A 330 22.23 -6.53 -6.83
C ASP A 330 21.36 -6.58 -5.57
N SER A 331 20.13 -6.05 -5.65
CA SER A 331 19.22 -5.93 -4.50
C SER A 331 19.85 -5.15 -3.33
N ILE A 332 20.68 -4.17 -3.67
CA ILE A 332 21.34 -3.27 -2.73
C ILE A 332 20.44 -2.05 -2.51
N PHE A 333 20.07 -1.80 -1.26
CA PHE A 333 19.29 -0.64 -0.87
C PHE A 333 20.06 0.20 0.15
N THR A 334 20.08 1.51 -0.07
CA THR A 334 20.76 2.51 0.75
C THR A 334 19.97 3.82 0.76
N SER A 335 20.35 4.78 1.60
CA SER A 335 19.81 6.15 1.49
C SER A 335 20.02 6.75 0.09
N ARG A 336 21.10 6.37 -0.62
CA ARG A 336 21.36 6.81 -2.00
C ARG A 336 20.45 6.14 -3.04
N SER A 337 19.92 4.95 -2.77
CA SER A 337 18.87 4.35 -3.62
C SER A 337 17.53 5.05 -3.40
N ASP A 338 17.23 5.50 -2.17
CA ASP A 338 16.03 6.32 -1.93
C ASP A 338 16.13 7.70 -2.60
N VAL A 339 17.33 8.30 -2.69
CA VAL A 339 17.55 9.54 -3.47
C VAL A 339 17.20 9.33 -4.95
N TRP A 340 17.53 8.17 -5.53
CA TRP A 340 17.09 7.83 -6.89
C TRP A 340 15.56 7.80 -7.00
N SER A 341 14.90 7.10 -6.08
CA SER A 341 13.44 7.03 -6.02
C SER A 341 12.84 8.43 -5.86
N PHE A 342 13.46 9.30 -5.05
CA PHE A 342 13.05 10.70 -4.92
C PHE A 342 13.19 11.49 -6.22
N GLY A 343 14.25 11.26 -7.00
CA GLY A 343 14.37 11.83 -8.34
C GLY A 343 13.15 11.48 -9.21
N VAL A 344 12.72 10.21 -9.18
CA VAL A 344 11.50 9.76 -9.90
C VAL A 344 10.25 10.43 -9.31
N THR A 345 10.12 10.53 -7.98
CA THR A 345 9.02 11.24 -7.31
C THR A 345 8.95 12.72 -7.68
N MET A 346 10.08 13.42 -7.77
CA MET A 346 10.12 14.80 -8.27
C MET A 346 9.61 14.86 -9.71
N TRP A 347 10.01 13.91 -10.57
CA TRP A 347 9.50 13.84 -11.95
C TRP A 347 8.00 13.57 -12.00
N GLU A 348 7.45 12.72 -11.12
CA GLU A 348 6.01 12.52 -10.99
C GLU A 348 5.32 13.83 -10.60
N ILE A 349 5.81 14.56 -9.60
CA ILE A 349 5.23 15.85 -9.19
C ILE A 349 5.27 16.86 -10.35
N ALA A 350 6.42 16.98 -11.02
CA ALA A 350 6.61 17.89 -12.16
C ALA A 350 5.70 17.56 -13.36
N THR A 351 5.26 16.30 -13.49
CA THR A 351 4.38 15.84 -14.58
C THR A 351 2.92 15.71 -14.17
N HIS A 352 2.56 16.08 -12.94
CA HIS A 352 1.25 15.81 -12.36
C HIS A 352 0.89 14.32 -12.42
N ALA A 353 1.75 13.49 -11.83
CA ALA A 353 1.60 12.04 -11.71
C ALA A 353 1.40 11.34 -13.08
N LYS A 354 2.23 11.67 -14.08
CA LYS A 354 2.39 10.78 -15.25
C LYS A 354 3.11 9.51 -14.80
N ILE A 355 2.88 8.42 -15.54
CA ILE A 355 3.57 7.15 -15.29
C ILE A 355 5.04 7.31 -15.70
N PRO A 356 6.03 7.01 -14.83
CA PRO A 356 7.44 7.03 -15.19
C PRO A 356 7.74 6.09 -16.37
N TYR A 357 8.67 6.50 -17.23
CA TYR A 357 9.05 5.77 -18.44
C TYR A 357 7.81 5.35 -19.26
N PRO A 358 7.04 6.32 -19.80
CA PRO A 358 5.81 6.03 -20.51
C PRO A 358 6.09 5.12 -21.72
N GLY A 359 5.27 4.08 -21.88
CA GLY A 359 5.44 3.06 -22.93
C GLY A 359 6.53 2.02 -22.67
N LEU A 360 7.31 2.14 -21.59
CA LEU A 360 8.31 1.15 -21.21
C LEU A 360 7.74 0.14 -20.21
N GLU A 361 7.83 -1.15 -20.57
CA GLU A 361 7.46 -2.28 -19.72
C GLU A 361 8.48 -2.50 -18.61
N ASN A 362 8.04 -2.98 -17.45
CA ASN A 362 8.89 -3.12 -16.26
C ASN A 362 10.16 -3.95 -16.53
N PHE A 363 10.06 -5.06 -17.26
CA PHE A 363 11.21 -5.94 -17.52
C PHE A 363 12.29 -5.30 -18.41
N LYS A 364 11.98 -4.21 -19.13
CA LYS A 364 12.93 -3.47 -19.98
C LYS A 364 13.57 -2.28 -19.27
N VAL A 365 13.12 -1.94 -18.05
CA VAL A 365 13.60 -0.76 -17.32
C VAL A 365 15.09 -0.86 -17.02
N LEU A 366 15.57 -2.03 -16.58
CA LEU A 366 16.97 -2.22 -16.26
C LEU A 366 17.87 -2.01 -17.49
N GLU A 367 17.59 -2.69 -18.59
CA GLU A 367 18.32 -2.53 -19.86
C GLU A 367 18.30 -1.07 -20.33
N TYR A 368 17.17 -0.39 -20.19
CA TYR A 368 17.03 1.02 -20.52
C TYR A 368 17.98 1.91 -19.72
N LEU A 369 18.07 1.69 -18.41
CA LEU A 369 18.92 2.44 -17.50
C LEU A 369 20.41 2.14 -17.66
N GLU A 370 20.78 0.89 -17.96
CA GLU A 370 22.16 0.46 -18.17
C GLU A 370 22.80 1.09 -19.42
N GLN A 371 21.98 1.40 -20.43
CA GLN A 371 22.36 2.18 -21.62
C GLN A 371 22.55 3.70 -21.33
N GLY A 372 22.49 4.11 -20.06
CA GLY A 372 22.65 5.51 -19.64
C GLY A 372 21.41 6.38 -19.86
N ARG A 373 20.29 5.81 -20.33
CA ARG A 373 19.05 6.54 -20.55
C ARG A 373 18.36 6.82 -19.21
N ARG A 374 17.62 7.93 -19.13
CA ARG A 374 16.90 8.41 -17.95
C ARG A 374 15.54 8.97 -18.35
N LEU A 375 14.69 9.29 -17.36
CA LEU A 375 13.46 10.04 -17.61
C LEU A 375 13.78 11.35 -18.31
N ARG A 376 13.00 11.70 -19.34
CA ARG A 376 13.17 12.96 -20.08
C ARG A 376 12.68 14.13 -19.24
N GLN A 377 13.23 15.32 -19.52
CA GLN A 377 12.76 16.57 -18.93
C GLN A 377 11.26 16.75 -19.21
N PRO A 378 10.42 16.97 -18.17
CA PRO A 378 9.01 17.29 -18.37
C PRO A 378 8.81 18.61 -19.11
N ASP A 379 7.73 18.70 -19.88
CA ASP A 379 7.32 19.94 -20.54
C ASP A 379 7.09 21.04 -19.49
N GLY A 380 7.62 22.25 -19.74
CA GLY A 380 7.50 23.38 -18.81
C GLY A 380 8.34 23.27 -17.52
N CYS A 381 9.11 22.20 -17.32
CA CYS A 381 9.97 22.04 -16.15
C CYS A 381 11.26 22.89 -16.28
N PRO A 382 11.62 23.71 -15.27
CA PRO A 382 12.87 24.45 -15.28
C PRO A 382 14.10 23.54 -15.41
N LYS A 383 15.10 23.98 -16.16
CA LYS A 383 16.36 23.24 -16.34
C LYS A 383 17.09 23.00 -15.01
N THR A 384 17.00 23.94 -14.07
CA THR A 384 17.57 23.83 -12.73
C THR A 384 16.95 22.66 -11.96
N LEU A 385 15.62 22.58 -11.94
CA LEU A 385 14.89 21.49 -11.31
C LEU A 385 15.19 20.13 -11.96
N TYR A 386 15.16 20.06 -13.30
CA TYR A 386 15.50 18.83 -13.99
C TYR A 386 16.96 18.43 -13.81
N GLY A 387 17.89 19.39 -13.76
CA GLY A 387 19.30 19.15 -13.44
C GLY A 387 19.45 18.45 -12.09
N LEU A 388 18.72 18.90 -11.07
CA LEU A 388 18.68 18.26 -9.76
C LEU A 388 18.07 16.84 -9.79
N MET A 389 16.98 16.63 -10.55
CA MET A 389 16.46 15.27 -10.76
C MET A 389 17.51 14.37 -11.40
N TYR A 390 18.24 14.88 -12.39
CA TYR A 390 19.24 14.10 -13.12
C TYR A 390 20.44 13.70 -12.24
N THR A 391 20.88 14.56 -11.31
CA THR A 391 21.95 14.19 -10.35
C THR A 391 21.50 13.09 -9.39
N CYS A 392 20.21 13.01 -9.05
CA CYS A 392 19.65 11.90 -8.26
C CYS A 392 19.73 10.55 -8.99
N TRP A 393 19.82 10.56 -10.33
CA TRP A 393 19.92 9.35 -11.16
C TRP A 393 21.33 9.03 -11.65
N HIS A 394 22.35 9.53 -10.96
CA HIS A 394 23.72 9.16 -11.25
C HIS A 394 23.91 7.64 -11.12
N ARG A 395 24.69 7.04 -12.02
CA ARG A 395 24.93 5.58 -12.07
C ARG A 395 25.58 5.10 -10.77
N ASP A 396 26.68 5.73 -10.38
CA ASP A 396 27.33 5.51 -9.09
C ASP A 396 26.49 6.13 -7.95
N PRO A 397 26.03 5.35 -6.95
CA PRO A 397 25.27 5.85 -5.81
C PRO A 397 26.00 6.91 -4.98
N ILE A 398 27.34 6.85 -4.89
CA ILE A 398 28.14 7.77 -4.06
C ILE A 398 28.10 9.20 -4.63
N MET A 399 27.99 9.30 -5.95
CA MET A 399 27.91 10.58 -6.67
C MET A 399 26.51 11.21 -6.62
N ARG A 400 25.50 10.51 -6.10
CA ARG A 400 24.17 11.08 -5.90
C ARG A 400 24.20 12.05 -4.71
N PRO A 401 23.44 13.16 -4.74
CA PRO A 401 23.38 14.10 -3.63
C PRO A 401 22.74 13.46 -2.38
N SER A 402 22.93 14.06 -1.20
CA SER A 402 22.21 13.67 0.01
C SER A 402 20.83 14.33 0.02
N PHE A 403 19.89 13.82 0.83
CA PHE A 403 18.59 14.48 0.98
C PHE A 403 18.71 15.92 1.49
N GLY A 404 19.62 16.19 2.44
CA GLY A 404 19.91 17.55 2.90
C GLY A 404 20.35 18.48 1.76
N TYR A 405 21.28 18.04 0.91
CA TYR A 405 21.70 18.82 -0.26
C TYR A 405 20.55 19.04 -1.24
N VAL A 406 19.77 18.00 -1.54
CA VAL A 406 18.62 18.12 -2.46
C VAL A 406 17.59 19.13 -1.92
N LYS A 407 17.31 19.09 -0.61
CA LYS A 407 16.42 20.04 0.07
C LYS A 407 16.93 21.47 -0.08
N GLU A 408 18.21 21.74 0.21
CA GLU A 408 18.82 23.07 0.08
C GLU A 408 18.71 23.61 -1.37
N GLN A 409 18.94 22.75 -2.38
CA GLN A 409 18.79 23.16 -3.78
C GLN A 409 17.34 23.47 -4.16
N LEU A 410 16.37 22.73 -3.61
CA LEU A 410 14.95 23.01 -3.82
C LEU A 410 14.51 24.31 -3.13
N GLU A 411 15.01 24.58 -1.92
CA GLU A 411 14.77 25.83 -1.20
C GLU A 411 15.32 27.05 -1.96
N ALA A 412 16.55 26.97 -2.46
CA ALA A 412 17.13 28.01 -3.32
C ALA A 412 16.34 28.22 -4.63
N LEU A 413 15.85 27.13 -5.23
CA LEU A 413 14.97 27.21 -6.40
C LEU A 413 13.65 27.90 -6.06
N LYS A 414 13.05 27.58 -4.91
CA LYS A 414 11.79 28.19 -4.45
C LYS A 414 11.92 29.71 -4.33
N GLU A 415 13.01 30.20 -3.73
CA GLU A 415 13.27 31.64 -3.61
C GLU A 415 13.30 32.32 -4.98
N THR A 416 13.93 31.68 -5.97
CA THR A 416 14.01 32.20 -7.34
C THR A 416 12.64 32.23 -8.02
N VAL A 417 11.82 31.18 -7.82
CA VAL A 417 10.46 31.10 -8.38
C VAL A 417 9.54 32.12 -7.72
N SER A 418 9.60 32.27 -6.40
CA SER A 418 8.82 33.26 -5.65
C SER A 418 9.19 34.70 -6.02
N ALA A 419 10.45 34.98 -6.31
CA ALA A 419 10.88 36.30 -6.80
C ALA A 419 10.33 36.62 -8.20
N ALA A 420 10.20 35.63 -9.08
CA ALA A 420 9.59 35.78 -10.40
C ALA A 420 8.05 35.93 -10.34
N ASP A 421 7.41 35.31 -9.34
CA ASP A 421 5.96 35.34 -9.10
C ASP A 421 5.46 36.63 -8.41
N ASN A 422 6.36 37.51 -7.96
CA ASN A 422 6.02 38.82 -7.36
C ASN A 422 5.45 39.85 -8.35
N SER A 423 5.28 39.49 -9.62
CA SER A 423 4.29 40.11 -10.50
C SER A 423 2.95 39.36 -10.43
N GLY A 424 2.22 39.50 -9.32
CA GLY A 424 0.78 39.22 -9.25
C GLY A 424 0.30 37.80 -8.88
N SER A 425 1.15 36.87 -8.42
CA SER A 425 0.76 35.45 -8.27
C SER A 425 0.23 35.04 -6.88
N ALA A 426 0.67 35.68 -5.79
CA ALA A 426 0.33 35.24 -4.42
C ALA A 426 -1.19 35.32 -4.10
N THR A 427 -1.88 36.30 -4.66
CA THR A 427 -3.35 36.47 -4.51
C THR A 427 -4.12 35.45 -5.36
N MET A 428 -3.60 35.11 -6.55
CA MET A 428 -4.20 34.11 -7.44
C MET A 428 -4.05 32.69 -6.90
N ALA A 429 -2.92 32.33 -6.28
CA ALA A 429 -2.74 30.99 -5.71
C ALA A 429 -3.69 30.74 -4.52
N ARG A 430 -3.92 31.76 -3.67
CA ARG A 430 -4.87 31.68 -2.55
C ARG A 430 -6.32 31.62 -3.05
N GLN A 431 -6.65 32.39 -4.08
CA GLN A 431 -7.97 32.34 -4.74
C GLN A 431 -8.18 31.06 -5.57
N GLN A 432 -7.16 30.49 -6.20
CA GLN A 432 -7.23 29.21 -6.91
C GLN A 432 -7.37 28.05 -5.93
N HIS A 433 -6.69 28.13 -4.78
CA HIS A 433 -6.84 27.21 -3.66
C HIS A 433 -8.25 27.30 -3.03
N GLU A 434 -8.75 28.51 -2.75
CA GLU A 434 -10.12 28.74 -2.26
C GLU A 434 -11.19 28.39 -3.30
N ALA A 435 -10.93 28.58 -4.61
CA ALA A 435 -11.84 28.19 -5.68
C ALA A 435 -11.88 26.66 -5.87
N ALA A 436 -10.76 25.95 -5.70
CA ALA A 436 -10.74 24.49 -5.63
C ALA A 436 -11.51 23.98 -4.40
N ILE A 437 -11.48 24.72 -3.29
CA ILE A 437 -12.31 24.47 -2.10
C ILE A 437 -13.80 24.75 -2.38
N GLN A 438 -14.14 25.84 -3.08
CA GLN A 438 -15.53 26.23 -3.41
C GLN A 438 -16.14 25.41 -4.55
N GLN A 439 -15.35 24.82 -5.44
CA GLN A 439 -15.80 23.85 -6.45
C GLN A 439 -16.09 22.45 -5.87
N LYS A 440 -15.92 22.24 -4.55
CA LYS A 440 -16.64 21.16 -3.85
C LYS A 440 -18.13 21.46 -3.95
N ASN A 441 -18.74 20.92 -5.00
CA ASN A 441 -20.18 20.86 -5.19
C ASN A 441 -20.83 20.35 -3.88
N PRO A 442 -21.73 21.13 -3.23
CA PRO A 442 -22.40 20.72 -1.99
C PRO A 442 -23.17 19.40 -2.13
N LEU A 443 -23.43 18.97 -3.36
CA LEU A 443 -24.09 17.70 -3.68
C LEU A 443 -23.26 16.44 -3.37
N TYR A 444 -21.95 16.55 -3.11
CA TYR A 444 -21.15 15.40 -2.64
C TYR A 444 -21.05 15.29 -1.11
N HIS A 445 -21.58 16.26 -0.37
CA HIS A 445 -21.65 16.16 1.10
C HIS A 445 -22.88 15.37 1.58
N ASN A 446 -23.85 15.10 0.68
CA ASN A 446 -25.11 14.40 0.98
C ASN A 446 -25.27 13.04 0.28
N ALA A 447 -24.21 12.53 -0.35
CA ALA A 447 -24.08 11.09 -0.56
C ALA A 447 -23.01 10.64 0.44
N TRP A 448 -23.22 9.54 1.16
CA TRP A 448 -22.34 9.00 2.20
C TRP A 448 -22.51 9.64 3.59
N VAL A 449 -23.76 9.79 4.03
CA VAL A 449 -24.14 9.49 5.43
C VAL A 449 -24.35 7.98 5.53
#